data_AF-A0A1I0B7R0-F1
#
_entry.id   AF-A0A1I0B7R0-F1
#
_cell.length_a   1.000
_cell.length_b   1.000
_cell.length_c   1.000
_cell.angle_alpha   90.00
_cell.angle_beta   90.00
_cell.angle_gamma   90.00
#
_symmetry.space_group_name_H-M   'P 1'
#
loop_
_entity.id
_entity.type
_entity.pdbx_description
1 polymer ?
#
loop_
_entity_poly.entity_id
_entity_poly.type
_entity_poly.pdbx_seq_one_letter_code
_entity_poly.pdbx_strand_id
1 'polypeptide(L)' 'MNVAMNNADLVRVVFVFQKSEQTEEVLLTMAELTALLHSKQVWIEKFSANLKIENTVWSYANHKVSLQIYLK' A
#
# COMPACT_ATOMS: atom_id res chain seq x y z
N MET A 1 -2.87 -21.04 11.99
CA MET A 1 -2.77 -21.70 10.67
C MET A 1 -1.72 -20.92 9.89
N ASN A 2 -0.50 -21.45 9.75
CA ASN A 2 0.59 -20.79 9.01
C ASN A 2 0.36 -21.04 7.52
N VAL A 3 -0.16 -20.05 6.81
CA VAL A 3 -0.20 -20.10 5.34
C VAL A 3 1.21 -19.76 4.86
N ALA A 4 1.90 -20.76 4.31
CA ALA A 4 3.14 -20.55 3.60
C ALA A 4 2.84 -19.65 2.38
N MET A 5 3.29 -18.40 2.44
CA MET A 5 3.09 -17.42 1.36
C MET A 5 4.01 -17.76 0.18
N ASN A 6 3.41 -18.15 -0.94
CA ASN A 6 4.11 -18.07 -2.22
C ASN A 6 4.34 -16.58 -2.52
N ASN A 7 5.58 -16.19 -2.79
CA ASN A 7 5.95 -14.82 -3.19
C ASN A 7 5.21 -14.32 -4.46
N ALA A 8 4.47 -15.19 -5.14
CA ALA A 8 3.64 -14.86 -6.30
C ALA A 8 2.41 -13.99 -5.96
N ASP A 9 1.98 -13.94 -4.70
CA ASP A 9 0.74 -13.25 -4.28
C ASP A 9 1.00 -11.90 -3.57
N LEU A 10 2.23 -11.36 -3.71
CA LEU A 10 2.63 -10.09 -3.10
C LEU A 10 2.62 -8.95 -4.10
N VAL A 11 2.03 -7.81 -3.70
CA VAL A 11 2.04 -6.56 -4.46
C VAL A 11 2.83 -5.51 -3.71
N ARG A 12 3.69 -4.80 -4.45
CA ARG A 12 4.41 -3.64 -3.93
C ARG A 12 3.46 -2.45 -3.83
N VAL A 13 3.29 -1.93 -2.63
CA VAL A 13 2.49 -0.74 -2.35
C VAL A 13 3.40 0.35 -1.78
N VAL A 14 3.31 1.55 -2.34
CA VAL A 14 4.04 2.73 -1.91
C VAL A 14 3.03 3.75 -1.38
N PHE A 15 3.09 4.02 -0.09
CA PHE A 15 2.35 5.10 0.54
C PHE A 15 3.12 6.41 0.39
N VAL A 16 2.43 7.47 -0.01
CA VAL A 16 3.00 8.80 -0.24
C VAL A 16 2.25 9.80 0.63
N PHE A 17 2.91 10.29 1.69
CA PHE A 17 2.36 11.33 2.54
C PHE A 17 2.80 12.70 2.02
N GLN A 18 1.89 13.38 1.32
CA GLN A 18 2.23 14.58 0.54
C GLN A 18 2.68 15.77 1.39
N LYS A 19 2.17 15.91 2.62
CA LYS A 19 2.50 17.06 3.48
C LYS A 19 3.96 17.09 3.94
N SER A 20 4.57 15.92 4.09
CA SER A 20 5.94 15.78 4.60
C SER A 20 6.89 15.18 3.56
N GLU A 21 6.41 14.93 2.33
CA GLU A 21 7.13 14.24 1.25
C GLU A 21 7.69 12.87 1.68
N GLN A 22 7.11 12.26 2.72
CA GLN A 22 7.54 10.96 3.20
C GLN A 22 6.89 9.84 2.41
N THR A 23 7.65 8.80 2.12
CA THR A 23 7.15 7.59 1.47
C THR A 23 7.41 6.35 2.30
N GLU A 24 6.53 5.37 2.21
CA GLU A 24 6.73 4.04 2.80
C GLU A 24 6.40 2.96 1.78
N GLU A 25 7.29 1.99 1.62
CA GLU A 25 7.09 0.86 0.71
C GLU A 25 6.85 -0.41 1.51
N VAL A 26 5.75 -1.11 1.19
CA VAL A 26 5.35 -2.35 1.85
C VAL A 26 4.94 -3.38 0.80
N LEU A 27 5.22 -4.65 1.05
CA LEU A 27 4.67 -5.77 0.29
C LEU A 27 3.38 -6.23 0.98
N LEU A 28 2.26 -6.18 0.27
CA LEU A 28 0.96 -6.63 0.77
C LEU A 28 0.53 -7.90 0.04
N THR A 29 -0.12 -8.79 0.78
CA THR A 29 -0.89 -9.88 0.21
C THR A 29 -2.11 -9.35 -0.55
N MET A 30 -2.71 -10.19 -1.40
CA MET A 30 -4.00 -9.87 -2.03
C MET A 30 -5.11 -9.57 -1.02
N ALA A 31 -5.14 -10.26 0.13
CA ALA A 31 -6.15 -10.03 1.16
C ALA A 31 -5.99 -8.64 1.80
N GLU A 32 -4.76 -8.28 2.18
CA GLU A 32 -4.44 -6.97 2.77
C GLU A 32 -4.65 -5.85 1.74
N LEU A 33 -4.24 -6.06 0.49
CA LEU A 33 -4.48 -5.12 -0.60
C LEU A 33 -5.98 -4.89 -0.81
N THR A 34 -6.78 -5.95 -0.83
CA THR A 34 -8.24 -5.85 -0.99
C THR A 34 -8.84 -5.06 0.18
N ALA A 35 -8.45 -5.36 1.42
CA ALA A 35 -8.89 -4.60 2.59
C ALA A 35 -8.49 -3.12 2.49
N LEU A 36 -7.28 -2.82 2.02
CA LEU A 36 -6.78 -1.47 1.83
C LEU A 36 -7.57 -0.69 0.76
N LEU A 37 -7.91 -1.33 -0.37
CA LEU A 37 -8.70 -0.72 -1.44
C LEU A 37 -10.15 -0.40 -1.02
N HIS A 38 -10.68 -1.12 -0.04
CA HIS A 38 -11.99 -0.84 0.55
C HIS A 38 -11.93 0.14 1.74
N SER A 39 -10.73 0.49 2.21
CA SER A 39 -10.53 1.39 3.34
C SER A 39 -10.58 2.86 2.92
N LYS A 40 -11.05 3.72 3.82
CA LYS A 40 -11.04 5.19 3.62
C LYS A 40 -9.83 5.87 4.26
N GLN A 41 -9.17 5.18 5.18
CA GLN A 41 -8.04 5.67 5.96
C GLN A 41 -7.12 4.50 6.31
N VAL A 42 -5.86 4.81 6.58
CA VAL A 42 -4.84 3.82 6.95
C VAL A 42 -3.96 4.40 8.05
N TRP A 43 -3.60 3.56 9.01
CA TRP A 43 -2.55 3.86 9.99
C TRP A 43 -1.22 3.33 9.45
N ILE A 44 -0.21 4.19 9.41
CA ILE A 44 1.15 3.82 8.98
C ILE A 44 2.10 4.23 10.10
N GLU A 45 2.78 3.25 10.68
CA GLU A 45 3.65 3.44 11.86
C GLU A 45 4.70 4.51 11.62
N LYS A 46 5.34 4.49 10.44
CA LYS A 46 6.35 5.48 10.05
C LYS A 46 5.84 6.93 10.08
N PHE A 47 4.58 7.15 9.74
CA PHE A 47 3.98 8.48 9.76
C PHE A 47 3.35 8.80 11.12
N SER A 48 3.19 7.79 11.99
CA SER A 48 2.56 7.90 13.31
C SER A 48 1.21 8.61 13.25
N ALA A 49 0.46 8.38 12.17
CA ALA A 49 -0.77 9.09 11.85
C ALA A 49 -1.81 8.18 11.17
N ASN A 50 -3.08 8.47 11.47
CA ASN A 50 -4.22 7.96 10.70
C ASN A 50 -4.44 8.90 9.53
N LEU A 51 -4.04 8.46 8.34
CA LEU A 51 -4.10 9.29 7.14
C LEU A 51 -5.27 8.86 6.26
N LYS A 52 -5.94 9.84 5.64
CA LYS A 52 -7.01 9.55 4.68
C LYS A 52 -6.40 9.19 3.33
N ILE A 53 -6.98 8.20 2.67
CA ILE A 53 -6.61 7.84 1.31
C ILE A 53 -7.27 8.85 0.37
N GLU A 54 -6.44 9.60 -0.37
CA GLU A 54 -6.94 10.57 -1.36
C GLU A 54 -7.00 9.98 -2.76
N ASN A 55 -5.97 9.24 -3.15
CA ASN A 55 -5.86 8.70 -4.49
C ASN A 55 -5.06 7.39 -4.49
N THR A 56 -5.41 6.53 -5.42
CA THR A 56 -4.75 5.25 -5.65
C THR A 56 -4.38 5.16 -7.12
N VAL A 57 -3.08 5.03 -7.40
CA VAL A 57 -2.54 4.94 -8.75
C VAL A 57 -1.83 3.60 -8.88
N TRP A 58 -2.13 2.84 -9.92
CA TRP A 58 -1.43 1.60 -10.22
C TRP A 58 -0.57 1.77 -11.46
N SER A 59 0.56 1.06 -11.48
CA SER A 59 1.45 1.01 -12.64
C SER A 59 1.92 -0.40 -12.89
N TYR A 60 2.11 -0.73 -14.16
CA TYR A 60 2.67 -2.00 -14.60
C TYR A 60 3.94 -1.74 -15.41
N ALA A 61 5.08 -2.21 -14.92
CA ALA A 61 6.36 -2.08 -15.59
C ALA A 61 7.22 -3.32 -15.29
N ASN A 62 7.99 -3.78 -16.29
CA ASN A 62 8.91 -4.92 -16.13
C ASN A 62 8.24 -6.17 -15.52
N HIS A 63 7.00 -6.47 -15.94
CA HIS A 63 6.16 -7.56 -15.40
C HIS A 63 5.86 -7.47 -13.90
N LYS A 64 5.99 -6.28 -13.30
CA LYS A 64 5.68 -6.02 -11.90
C LYS A 64 4.54 -5.02 -11.82
N VAL A 65 3.56 -5.33 -10.98
CA VAL A 65 2.52 -4.39 -10.57
C VAL A 65 3.00 -3.65 -9.33
N SER A 66 2.85 -2.33 -9.33
CA SER A 66 3.02 -1.50 -8.14
C SER A 66 1.81 -0.59 -7.95
N LEU A 67 1.47 -0.35 -6.70
CA LEU A 67 0.41 0.56 -6.31
C LEU A 67 1.01 1.74 -5.54
N GLN A 68 0.55 2.94 -5.82
CA GLN A 68 0.87 4.15 -5.09
C GLN A 68 -0.40 4.67 -4.44
N ILE A 69 -0.35 4.96 -3.14
CA ILE A 69 -1.48 5.46 -2.36
C ILE A 69 -1.08 6.80 -1.78
N TYR A 70 -1.78 7.86 -2.20
CA TYR A 70 -1.56 9.21 -1.74
C TYR A 70 -2.40 9.51 -0.50
N LEU A 71 -1.76 10.12 0.49
CA LEU A 71 -2.27 10.30 1.83
C LEU A 71 -2.25 11.78 2.26
N LYS A 72 -3.29 12.19 3.00
CA LYS A 72 -3.48 13.56 3.52
C LYS A 72 -3.43 13.66 5.04
#